data_AF-A0A2V5MCM4-F1
#
_entry.id   AF-A0A2V5MCM4-F1
#
_cell.length_a   1.000
_cell.length_b   1.000
_cell.length_c   1.000
_cell.angle_alpha   90.00
_cell.angle_beta   90.00
_cell.angle_gamma   90.00
#
_symmetry.space_group_name_H-M   'P 1'
#
loop_
_entity.id
_entity.type
_entity.pdbx_description
1 polymer ?
#
loop_
_entity_poly.entity_id
_entity_poly.type
_entity_poly.pdbx_seq_one_letter_code
_entity_poly.pdbx_strand_id
1 'polypeptide(L)'
;MSDRRTGNIAQLPRAVRDQVNQMLDDGCRYHKIIAWLESNGHSGIKPNNLSEWKKGGFQDWLALNRELSKHEKLRELSYEIATANEGSKTQEAAIQIAASFLFQVFIKFDPDKLAKELDLDPKHIPTVLNAFSRINRRGSETKMIKEYKR
;
A
#
# COMPACT_ATOMS: atom_id res chain seq x y z
N MET A 1 17.16 6.75 10.26
CA MET A 1 16.97 7.41 11.57
C MET A 1 15.51 7.87 11.63
N SER A 2 14.73 7.39 12.59
CA SER A 2 13.32 7.79 12.73
C SER A 2 13.27 9.20 13.29
N ASP A 3 13.22 10.19 12.41
CA ASP A 3 13.12 11.59 12.79
C ASP A 3 11.79 11.81 13.53
N ARG A 4 11.87 11.94 14.86
CA ARG A 4 10.70 12.14 15.71
C ARG A 4 10.19 13.55 15.42
N ARG A 5 9.10 13.68 14.66
CA ARG A 5 8.49 14.98 14.38
C ARG A 5 8.22 15.73 15.68
N THR A 6 8.72 16.97 15.76
CA THR A 6 8.70 17.80 16.97
C THR A 6 7.56 18.80 17.02
N GLY A 7 6.80 18.98 15.93
CA GLY A 7 5.74 19.97 15.84
C GLY A 7 4.58 19.72 16.82
N ASN A 8 3.85 20.78 17.21
CA ASN A 8 2.82 20.71 18.25
C ASN A 8 1.77 19.60 18.03
N ILE A 9 1.37 19.35 16.77
CA ILE A 9 0.41 18.28 16.44
C ILE A 9 1.06 16.90 16.60
N ALA A 10 2.36 16.77 16.35
CA ALA A 10 3.09 15.51 16.52
C ALA A 10 3.14 15.04 17.97
N GLN A 11 3.12 15.97 18.92
CA GLN A 11 3.16 15.71 20.36
C GLN A 11 1.78 15.35 20.95
N LEU A 12 0.70 15.53 20.19
CA LEU A 12 -0.63 15.16 20.66
C LEU A 12 -0.76 13.63 20.80
N PRO A 13 -1.65 13.15 21.71
CA PRO A 13 -1.96 11.74 21.81
C PRO A 13 -2.35 11.13 20.47
N ARG A 14 -2.01 9.86 20.23
CA ARG A 14 -2.26 9.18 18.96
C ARG A 14 -3.73 9.28 18.52
N ALA A 15 -4.67 9.01 19.42
CA ALA A 15 -6.10 9.10 19.13
C ALA A 15 -6.53 10.49 18.63
N VAL A 16 -5.97 11.55 19.22
CA VAL A 16 -6.26 12.94 18.83
C VAL A 16 -5.65 13.24 17.45
N ARG A 17 -4.42 12.79 17.19
CA ARG A 17 -3.79 12.93 15.87
C ARG A 17 -4.57 12.19 14.79
N ASP A 18 -5.05 10.98 15.08
CA ASP A 18 -5.84 10.18 14.15
C ASP A 18 -7.16 10.90 13.80
N GLN A 19 -7.83 11.50 14.78
CA GLN A 19 -9.03 12.31 14.54
C GLN A 19 -8.74 13.58 13.73
N VAL A 20 -7.63 14.29 14.03
CA VAL A 20 -7.19 15.45 13.24
C VAL A 20 -6.90 15.04 11.79
N ASN A 21 -6.25 13.90 11.59
CA ASN A 21 -5.98 13.37 10.26
C ASN A 21 -7.27 13.05 9.51
N GLN A 22 -8.26 12.44 10.18
CA GLN A 22 -9.57 12.18 9.57
C GLN A 22 -10.26 13.49 9.15
N MET A 23 -10.28 14.50 10.03
CA MET A 23 -10.86 15.80 9.69
C MET A 23 -10.14 16.49 8.52
N LEU A 24 -8.81 16.33 8.42
CA LEU A 24 -8.02 16.84 7.29
C LEU A 24 -8.34 16.11 5.99
N ASP A 25 -8.56 14.79 6.05
CA ASP A 25 -8.94 13.95 4.91
C ASP A 25 -10.36 14.28 4.43
N ASP A 26 -11.29 14.51 5.36
CA ASP A 26 -12.67 14.95 5.10
C ASP A 26 -12.75 16.40 4.57
N GLY A 27 -11.61 17.10 4.43
CA GLY A 27 -11.57 18.47 3.91
C GLY A 27 -12.04 19.55 4.89
N CYS A 28 -12.05 19.27 6.20
CA CYS A 28 -12.45 20.26 7.20
C CYS A 28 -11.53 21.49 7.18
N ARG A 29 -12.14 22.68 7.31
CA ARG A 29 -11.40 23.95 7.42
C ARG A 29 -10.61 24.00 8.73
N TYR A 30 -9.42 24.59 8.70
CA TYR A 30 -8.50 24.64 9.85
C TYR A 30 -9.11 25.24 11.12
N HIS A 31 -9.94 26.29 11.01
CA HIS A 31 -10.59 26.88 12.19
C HIS A 31 -11.52 25.88 12.91
N LYS A 32 -12.19 24.98 12.18
CA LYS A 32 -13.04 23.95 12.80
C LYS A 32 -12.20 22.90 13.52
N ILE A 33 -11.08 22.52 12.93
CA ILE A 33 -10.14 21.57 13.55
C ILE A 33 -9.53 22.17 14.83
N ILE A 34 -9.17 23.45 14.81
CA ILE A 34 -8.66 24.17 15.98
C ILE A 34 -9.72 24.25 17.08
N ALA A 35 -10.95 24.65 16.73
CA ALA A 35 -12.06 24.71 17.70
C ALA A 35 -12.36 23.34 18.32
N TRP A 36 -12.30 22.26 17.52
CA TRP A 36 -12.43 20.90 18.03
C TRP A 36 -11.28 20.52 18.97
N LEU A 37 -10.03 20.84 18.62
CA LEU A 37 -8.86 20.62 19.50
C LEU A 37 -8.99 21.37 20.82
N GLU A 38 -9.38 22.65 20.79
CA GLU A 38 -9.61 23.46 21.98
C GLU A 38 -10.70 22.87 22.88
N SER A 39 -11.81 22.42 22.29
CA SER A 39 -12.91 21.76 23.01
C SER A 39 -12.50 20.44 23.66
N ASN A 40 -11.44 19.79 23.15
CA ASN A 40 -10.86 18.56 23.69
C ASN A 40 -9.65 18.81 24.61
N GLY A 41 -9.44 20.05 25.08
CA GLY A 41 -8.37 20.39 26.02
C GLY A 41 -7.00 20.61 25.39
N HIS A 42 -6.92 20.75 24.06
CA HIS A 42 -5.69 21.01 23.33
C HIS A 42 -5.66 22.43 22.76
N SER A 43 -5.47 23.41 23.64
CA SER A 43 -5.35 24.82 23.27
C SER A 43 -3.97 25.21 22.71
N GLY A 44 -3.89 26.34 22.01
CA GLY A 44 -2.61 26.91 21.53
C GLY A 44 -2.14 26.38 20.17
N ILE A 45 -2.96 25.59 19.49
CA ILE A 45 -2.70 25.13 18.12
C ILE A 45 -3.09 26.25 17.14
N LYS A 46 -2.13 26.74 16.35
CA LYS A 46 -2.36 27.77 15.34
C LYS A 46 -2.58 27.14 13.96
N PRO A 47 -3.19 27.86 13.00
CA PRO A 47 -3.35 27.37 11.62
C PRO A 47 -2.03 26.95 10.97
N ASN A 48 -0.92 27.61 11.31
CA ASN A 48 0.41 27.26 10.81
C ASN A 48 0.84 25.84 11.23
N ASN A 49 0.50 25.42 12.45
CA ASN A 49 0.80 24.07 12.94
C ASN A 49 0.08 23.00 12.11
N LEU A 50 -1.18 23.26 11.72
CA LEU A 50 -1.94 22.37 10.84
C LEU A 50 -1.35 22.33 9.43
N SER A 51 -0.93 23.49 8.91
CA SER A 51 -0.25 23.56 7.61
C SER A 51 1.04 22.73 7.58
N GLU A 52 1.90 22.87 8.58
CA GLU A 52 3.15 22.10 8.68
C GLU A 52 2.88 20.61 8.92
N TRP A 53 1.88 20.27 9.74
CA TRP A 53 1.46 18.89 9.92
C TRP A 53 0.95 18.26 8.61
N LYS A 54 0.17 19.02 7.82
CA LYS A 54 -0.35 18.56 6.53
C LYS A 54 0.74 18.18 5.53
N LYS A 55 1.89 18.87 5.57
CA LYS A 55 3.05 18.61 4.69
C LYS A 55 3.86 17.39 5.11
N GLY A 56 3.82 17.01 6.38
CA GLY A 56 4.61 15.91 6.93
C GLY A 56 3.76 14.82 7.56
N GLY A 57 3.34 15.05 8.82
CA GLY A 57 2.61 14.08 9.65
C GLY A 57 1.39 13.46 8.98
N PHE A 58 0.61 14.29 8.30
CA PHE A 58 -0.55 13.84 7.56
C PHE A 58 -0.19 13.01 6.32
N GLN A 59 0.92 13.34 5.63
CA GLN A 59 1.37 12.55 4.47
C GLN A 59 1.82 11.15 4.87
N ASP A 60 2.53 11.02 6.00
CA ASP A 60 2.90 9.72 6.55
C ASP A 60 1.66 8.91 6.95
N TRP A 61 0.68 9.56 7.57
CA TRP A 61 -0.59 8.93 7.92
C TRP A 61 -1.33 8.45 6.67
N LEU A 62 -1.40 9.26 5.61
CA LEU A 62 -1.98 8.86 4.33
C LEU A 62 -1.23 7.69 3.70
N ALA A 63 0.11 7.69 3.75
CA ALA A 63 0.92 6.60 3.22
C ALA A 63 0.63 5.29 3.96
N LEU A 64 0.58 5.34 5.30
CA LEU A 64 0.23 4.19 6.13
C LEU A 64 -1.19 3.70 5.83
N ASN A 65 -2.18 4.61 5.76
CA ASN A 65 -3.57 4.24 5.51
C ASN A 65 -3.77 3.62 4.11
N ARG A 66 -3.07 4.14 3.09
CA ARG A 66 -3.05 3.52 1.76
C ARG A 66 -2.45 2.12 1.78
N GLU A 67 -1.38 1.90 2.55
CA GLU A 67 -0.76 0.57 2.61
C GLU A 67 -1.67 -0.42 3.37
N LEU A 68 -2.28 0.00 4.48
CA LEU A 68 -3.27 -0.80 5.19
C LEU A 68 -4.47 -1.16 4.31
N SER A 69 -5.04 -0.20 3.59
CA SER A 69 -6.16 -0.45 2.67
C SER A 69 -5.79 -1.43 1.55
N LYS A 70 -4.54 -1.41 1.05
CA LYS A 70 -4.06 -2.41 0.09
C LYS A 70 -4.00 -3.80 0.70
N HIS A 71 -3.48 -3.93 1.92
CA HIS A 71 -3.42 -5.21 2.61
C HIS A 71 -4.81 -5.77 2.91
N GLU A 72 -5.77 -4.93 3.29
CA GLU A 72 -7.16 -5.33 3.49
C GLU A 72 -7.79 -5.87 2.20
N LYS A 73 -7.65 -5.13 1.09
CA LYS A 73 -8.15 -5.56 -0.23
C LYS A 73 -7.51 -6.86 -0.70
N LEU A 74 -6.20 -7.04 -0.45
CA LEU A 74 -5.51 -8.29 -0.77
C LEU A 74 -6.03 -9.46 0.07
N ARG A 75 -6.32 -9.22 1.36
CA ARG A 75 -6.88 -10.24 2.24
C ARG A 75 -8.30 -10.63 1.81
N GLU A 76 -9.12 -9.64 1.47
CA GLU A 76 -10.48 -9.85 0.95
C GLU A 76 -10.44 -10.67 -0.34
N LEU A 77 -9.62 -10.28 -1.31
CA LEU A 77 -9.40 -11.04 -2.55
C LEU A 77 -8.91 -12.47 -2.28
N SER A 78 -7.97 -12.65 -1.35
CA SER A 78 -7.47 -13.98 -0.99
C SER A 78 -8.56 -14.85 -0.37
N TYR A 79 -9.44 -14.25 0.43
CA TYR A 79 -10.58 -14.93 1.04
C TYR A 79 -11.62 -15.32 -0.01
N GLU A 80 -12.01 -14.41 -0.91
CA GLU A 80 -12.92 -14.69 -2.02
C GLU A 80 -12.41 -15.80 -2.93
N ILE A 81 -11.10 -15.81 -3.24
CA ILE A 81 -10.47 -16.87 -4.04
C ILE A 81 -10.50 -18.20 -3.29
N ALA A 82 -10.28 -18.21 -1.98
CA ALA A 82 -10.31 -19.44 -1.17
C ALA A 82 -11.72 -20.03 -1.06
N THR A 83 -12.74 -19.19 -0.91
CA THR A 83 -14.15 -19.61 -0.77
C THR A 83 -14.79 -19.97 -2.12
N ALA A 84 -14.49 -19.24 -3.20
CA ALA A 84 -14.98 -19.56 -4.55
C ALA A 84 -14.41 -20.87 -5.12
N ASN A 85 -13.33 -21.40 -4.53
CA ASN A 85 -12.68 -22.66 -4.91
C ASN A 85 -12.94 -23.79 -3.92
N GLU A 86 -14.05 -23.77 -3.16
CA GLU A 86 -14.52 -24.92 -2.39
C GLU A 86 -14.74 -26.13 -3.33
N GLY A 87 -13.69 -26.94 -3.48
CA GLY A 87 -13.63 -28.10 -4.38
C GLY A 87 -12.33 -28.24 -5.19
N SER A 88 -11.53 -27.17 -5.34
CA SER A 88 -10.20 -27.23 -5.97
C SER A 88 -9.08 -27.22 -4.94
N LYS A 89 -8.12 -28.13 -5.10
CA LYS A 89 -7.00 -28.34 -4.17
C LYS A 89 -6.25 -27.03 -3.97
N THR A 90 -6.03 -26.68 -2.71
CA THR A 90 -5.29 -25.54 -2.10
C THR A 90 -4.18 -24.88 -2.94
N GLN A 91 -3.56 -25.61 -3.87
CA GLN A 91 -2.62 -25.12 -4.88
C GLN A 91 -3.19 -24.08 -5.86
N GLU A 92 -4.44 -24.18 -6.32
CA GLU A 92 -4.99 -23.20 -7.28
C GLU A 92 -5.21 -21.83 -6.64
N ALA A 93 -5.73 -21.80 -5.41
CA ALA A 93 -5.84 -20.58 -4.61
C ALA A 93 -4.45 -19.98 -4.32
N ALA A 94 -3.45 -20.80 -3.99
CA ALA A 94 -2.08 -20.34 -3.77
C ALA A 94 -1.45 -19.71 -5.03
N ILE A 95 -1.72 -20.26 -6.22
CA ILE A 95 -1.26 -19.70 -7.50
C ILE A 95 -1.92 -18.35 -7.79
N GLN A 96 -3.22 -18.20 -7.51
CA GLN A 96 -3.94 -16.95 -7.74
C GLN A 96 -3.53 -15.85 -6.74
N ILE A 97 -3.26 -16.22 -5.49
CA ILE A 97 -2.67 -15.32 -4.49
C ILE A 97 -1.26 -14.90 -4.93
N ALA A 98 -0.43 -15.84 -5.38
CA ALA A 98 0.91 -15.54 -5.90
C ALA A 98 0.85 -14.64 -7.14
N ALA A 99 -0.10 -14.87 -8.06
CA ALA A 99 -0.33 -14.01 -9.21
C ALA A 99 -0.77 -12.60 -8.80
N SER A 100 -1.68 -12.47 -7.84
CA SER A 100 -2.14 -11.18 -7.30
C SER A 100 -1.01 -10.40 -6.62
N PHE A 101 -0.14 -11.10 -5.89
CA PHE A 101 1.06 -10.52 -5.29
C PHE A 101 2.05 -10.06 -6.36
N LEU A 102 2.30 -10.90 -7.38
CA LEU A 102 3.13 -10.55 -8.53
C LEU A 102 2.57 -9.33 -9.27
N PHE A 103 1.26 -9.26 -9.53
CA PHE A 103 0.63 -8.11 -10.18
C PHE A 103 0.79 -6.82 -9.36
N GLN A 104 0.68 -6.89 -8.02
CA GLN A 104 0.93 -5.73 -7.17
C GLN A 104 2.39 -5.27 -7.21
N VAL A 105 3.33 -6.21 -7.25
CA VAL A 105 4.75 -5.92 -7.47
C VAL A 105 4.94 -5.27 -8.84
N PHE A 106 4.26 -5.75 -9.89
CA PHE A 106 4.34 -5.18 -11.24
C PHE A 106 3.71 -3.80 -11.37
N ILE A 107 2.60 -3.51 -10.69
CA ILE A 107 2.02 -2.16 -10.69
C ILE A 107 2.96 -1.15 -10.03
N LYS A 108 3.71 -1.60 -9.02
CA LYS A 108 4.75 -0.79 -8.35
C LYS A 108 6.12 -0.90 -9.03
N PHE A 109 6.24 -1.70 -10.11
CA PHE A 109 7.50 -1.95 -10.79
C PHE A 109 7.88 -0.75 -11.64
N ASP A 110 8.85 -0.01 -11.14
CA ASP A 110 9.53 1.04 -11.88
C ASP A 110 10.86 0.45 -12.36
N PRO A 111 11.00 0.15 -13.68
CA PRO A 111 12.23 -0.44 -14.22
C PRO A 111 13.45 0.45 -14.04
N ASP A 112 13.27 1.78 -14.08
CA ASP A 112 14.37 2.75 -13.92
C ASP A 112 14.83 2.81 -12.47
N LYS A 113 13.88 2.71 -11.52
CA LYS A 113 14.20 2.63 -10.09
C LYS A 113 14.88 1.31 -9.73
N LEU A 114 14.41 0.19 -10.26
CA LEU A 114 15.00 -1.12 -9.99
C LEU A 114 16.41 -1.26 -10.57
N ALA A 115 16.64 -0.77 -11.79
CA ALA A 115 17.97 -0.76 -12.40
C ALA A 115 18.97 0.06 -11.56
N LYS A 116 18.53 1.18 -11.00
CA LYS A 116 19.31 2.00 -10.07
C LYS A 116 19.55 1.34 -8.71
N GLU A 117 18.54 0.70 -8.11
CA GLU A 117 18.68 0.04 -6.78
C GLU A 117 19.54 -1.23 -6.84
N LEU A 118 19.54 -1.95 -7.97
CA LEU A 118 20.32 -3.18 -8.13
C LEU A 118 21.71 -2.98 -8.74
N ASP A 119 22.10 -1.73 -9.04
CA ASP A 119 23.32 -1.39 -9.81
C ASP A 119 23.50 -2.29 -11.05
N LEU A 120 22.37 -2.62 -11.69
CA LEU A 120 22.36 -3.57 -12.79
C LEU A 120 22.84 -2.87 -14.04
N ASP A 121 23.94 -3.35 -14.60
CA ASP A 121 24.38 -2.97 -15.93
C ASP A 121 23.21 -3.18 -16.93
N PRO A 122 22.80 -2.16 -17.70
CA PRO A 122 21.69 -2.21 -18.64
C PRO A 122 21.70 -3.46 -19.56
N LYS A 123 22.87 -4.04 -19.83
CA LYS A 123 23.01 -5.27 -20.62
C LYS A 123 22.36 -6.52 -19.99
N HIS A 124 22.02 -6.52 -18.70
CA HIS A 124 21.45 -7.66 -17.99
C HIS A 124 19.92 -7.59 -17.82
N ILE A 125 19.29 -6.44 -18.07
CA ILE A 125 17.84 -6.25 -18.05
C ILE A 125 17.09 -7.25 -18.97
N PRO A 126 17.56 -7.54 -20.21
CA PRO A 126 16.92 -8.52 -21.08
C PRO A 126 16.91 -9.95 -20.51
N THR A 127 17.91 -10.31 -19.70
CA THR A 127 18.02 -11.64 -19.09
C THR A 127 16.97 -11.83 -18.01
N VAL A 128 16.73 -10.80 -17.19
CA VAL A 128 15.69 -10.79 -16.16
C VAL A 128 14.30 -10.86 -16.80
N LEU A 129 14.06 -10.06 -17.84
CA LEU A 129 12.81 -10.08 -18.61
C LEU A 129 12.57 -11.43 -19.31
N ASN A 130 13.62 -12.07 -19.82
CA ASN A 130 13.53 -13.40 -20.42
C ASN A 130 13.26 -14.52 -19.40
N ALA A 131 13.89 -14.46 -18.22
CA ALA A 131 13.59 -15.38 -17.13
C ALA A 131 12.11 -15.27 -16.71
N PHE A 132 11.61 -14.04 -16.65
CA PHE A 132 10.20 -13.77 -16.35
C PHE A 132 9.25 -14.28 -17.43
N SER A 133 9.54 -14.01 -18.71
CA SER A 133 8.75 -14.52 -19.85
C SER A 133 8.67 -16.05 -19.87
N ARG A 134 9.76 -16.73 -19.48
CA ARG A 134 9.79 -18.21 -19.35
C ARG A 134 8.91 -18.73 -18.22
N ILE A 135 8.84 -18.03 -17.09
CA ILE A 135 7.95 -18.38 -15.98
C ILE A 135 6.48 -18.28 -16.43
N ASN A 136 6.12 -17.21 -17.15
CA ASN A 136 4.76 -17.03 -17.68
C ASN A 136 4.37 -18.08 -18.73
N ARG A 137 5.30 -18.48 -19.61
CA ARG A 137 5.02 -19.49 -20.65
C ARG A 137 4.68 -20.86 -20.07
N ARG A 138 5.31 -21.26 -18.95
CA ARG A 138 4.99 -22.52 -18.26
C ARG A 138 3.60 -22.51 -17.60
N GLY A 139 3.12 -21.34 -17.18
CA GLY A 139 1.74 -21.17 -16.70
C GLY A 139 0.69 -21.45 -17.77
N SER A 140 0.95 -21.04 -19.03
CA SER A 140 0.06 -21.27 -20.17
C SER A 140 0.06 -22.73 -20.65
N GLU A 141 1.22 -23.39 -20.66
CA GLU A 141 1.34 -24.81 -21.03
C GLU A 141 0.61 -25.74 -20.04
N THR A 142 0.53 -25.35 -18.76
CA THR A 142 -0.22 -26.11 -17.74
C THR A 142 -1.74 -26.06 -17.95
N LYS A 143 -2.27 -25.00 -18.61
CA LYS A 143 -3.69 -24.92 -19.00
C LYS A 143 -4.02 -25.83 -20.20
N MET A 144 -3.12 -25.89 -21.19
CA MET A 144 -3.29 -26.75 -22.38
C MET A 144 -3.30 -28.26 -22.04
N ILE A 145 -2.53 -28.69 -21.03
CA ILE A 145 -2.49 -30.09 -20.60
C ILE A 145 -3.78 -30.52 -19.87
N LYS A 146 -4.50 -29.58 -19.23
CA LYS A 146 -5.80 -29.86 -18.58
C LYS A 146 -6.96 -29.97 -19.57
N GLU A 147 -6.93 -29.22 -20.68
CA GLU A 147 -7.95 -29.30 -21.73
C GLU A 147 -7.84 -30.56 -22.59
N TYR A 148 -6.65 -31.15 -22.73
CA TYR A 148 -6.44 -32.36 -23.54
C TYR A 148 -6.76 -33.69 -22.81
N LYS A 149 -7.12 -33.64 -21.52
CA LYS A 149 -7.47 -34.82 -20.69
C LYS A 149 -8.97 -34.89 -20.34
N ARG A 150 -9.81 -34.15 -21.06
CA ARG A 150 -11.27 -34.26 -21.01
C ARG A 150 -11.77 -34.88 -22.30
#